data_AF-A0A7L9SAA0-F1
#
_entry.id   AF-A0A7L9SAA0-F1
#
_cell.length_a   1.000
_cell.length_b   1.000
_cell.length_c   1.000
_cell.angle_alpha   90.00
_cell.angle_beta   90.00
_cell.angle_gamma   90.00
#
_symmetry.space_group_name_H-M   'P 1'
#
loop_
_entity.id
_entity.type
_entity.pdbx_description
1 polymer ?
#
loop_
_entity_poly.entity_id
_entity_poly.type
_entity_poly.pdbx_seq_one_letter_code
_entity_poly.pdbx_strand_id
1 'polypeptide(L)'
;MSKTQLNIDIVSDVVCPWCVIGYGRLKTALANFDTKFDVNIVWHPFELNPSMPKEGENLRQHLSKKYGTTLEGSIRARAMLTEEGQKVGFTFNYFDEMKMLNTHQCHQLLHWAKESDLQNQLAEALFEHFFSNRGEFTESELVNVAEKVGLSATQAVNILANNSYSEEVKLIEQHWHQRGIQGVPLFIFNGEQALSGAQEVATFERVLNQYLK
;
A
#
# COMPACT_ATOMS: atom_id res chain seq x y z
N MET A 1 -32.55 5.09 4.60
CA MET A 1 -32.14 3.70 4.39
C MET A 1 -30.79 3.52 5.06
N SER A 2 -30.57 2.44 5.81
CA SER A 2 -29.27 2.15 6.42
C SER A 2 -28.24 1.77 5.34
N LYS A 3 -27.01 2.25 5.48
CA LYS A 3 -25.90 1.86 4.62
C LYS A 3 -25.59 0.36 4.79
N THR A 4 -25.22 -0.31 3.70
CA THR A 4 -24.70 -1.69 3.74
C THR A 4 -23.28 -1.67 4.29
N GLN A 5 -23.01 -2.49 5.30
CA GLN A 5 -21.66 -2.67 5.83
C GLN A 5 -20.81 -3.41 4.81
N LEU A 6 -19.62 -2.87 4.51
CA LEU A 6 -18.68 -3.46 3.56
C LEU A 6 -17.27 -3.44 4.16
N ASN A 7 -16.72 -4.62 4.44
CA ASN A 7 -15.34 -4.77 4.85
C ASN A 7 -14.47 -5.04 3.61
N ILE A 8 -13.35 -4.33 3.49
CA ILE A 8 -12.38 -4.52 2.42
C ILE A 8 -11.00 -4.70 3.04
N ASP A 9 -10.48 -5.91 2.96
CA ASP A 9 -9.09 -6.19 3.30
C ASP A 9 -8.20 -5.91 2.08
N ILE A 10 -7.12 -5.15 2.28
CA ILE A 10 -6.16 -4.81 1.22
C ILE A 10 -4.79 -5.33 1.61
N VAL A 11 -4.31 -6.35 0.90
CA VAL A 11 -2.92 -6.83 1.01
C VAL A 11 -2.05 -5.99 0.09
N SER A 12 -1.06 -5.31 0.66
CA SER A 12 -0.35 -4.21 -0.02
C SER A 12 1.09 -4.06 0.46
N ASP A 13 1.92 -3.45 -0.36
CA ASP A 13 3.25 -2.95 0.01
C ASP A 13 3.36 -1.44 -0.26
N VAL A 14 4.02 -0.69 0.62
CA VAL A 14 4.13 0.79 0.49
C VAL A 14 5.03 1.24 -0.66
N VAL A 15 5.90 0.36 -1.16
CA VAL A 15 6.76 0.59 -2.34
C VAL A 15 6.17 0.03 -3.64
N CYS A 16 4.93 -0.48 -3.62
CA CYS A 16 4.27 -0.98 -4.81
C CYS A 16 3.42 0.11 -5.49
N PRO A 17 3.78 0.59 -6.69
CA PRO A 17 3.03 1.66 -7.35
C PRO A 17 1.64 1.19 -7.80
N TRP A 18 1.49 -0.11 -8.10
CA TRP A 18 0.18 -0.68 -8.41
C TRP A 18 -0.74 -0.75 -7.19
N CYS A 19 -0.22 -0.79 -5.95
CA CYS A 19 -1.06 -0.69 -4.77
C CYS A 19 -1.71 0.69 -4.66
N VAL A 20 -0.94 1.75 -4.95
CA VAL A 20 -1.45 3.12 -5.03
C VAL A 20 -2.51 3.27 -6.11
N ILE A 21 -2.21 2.81 -7.33
CA ILE A 21 -3.15 2.90 -8.47
C ILE A 21 -4.42 2.09 -8.19
N GLY A 22 -4.27 0.85 -7.72
CA GLY A 22 -5.40 -0.03 -7.41
C GLY A 22 -6.30 0.55 -6.31
N TYR A 23 -5.71 1.08 -5.25
CA TYR A 23 -6.46 1.75 -4.18
C TYR A 23 -7.15 3.02 -4.68
N GLY A 24 -6.49 3.83 -5.51
CA GLY A 24 -7.08 4.98 -6.16
C GLY A 24 -8.31 4.62 -7.00
N ARG A 25 -8.21 3.55 -7.81
CA ARG A 25 -9.34 3.03 -8.60
C ARG A 25 -10.48 2.49 -7.73
N LEU A 26 -10.16 1.82 -6.62
CA LEU A 26 -11.16 1.40 -5.63
C LEU A 26 -11.87 2.62 -5.02
N LYS A 27 -11.14 3.67 -4.62
CA LYS A 27 -11.73 4.92 -4.11
C LYS A 27 -12.67 5.56 -5.12
N THR A 28 -12.26 5.64 -6.39
CA THR A 28 -13.13 6.15 -7.47
C THR A 28 -14.41 5.32 -7.59
N ALA A 29 -14.30 3.99 -7.55
CA ALA A 29 -15.48 3.11 -7.60
C ALA A 29 -16.39 3.33 -6.37
N LEU A 30 -15.84 3.37 -5.16
CA LEU A 30 -16.59 3.59 -3.93
C LEU A 30 -17.32 4.94 -3.89
N ALA A 31 -16.73 5.99 -4.46
CA ALA A 31 -17.36 7.31 -4.56
C ALA A 31 -18.68 7.28 -5.36
N ASN A 32 -18.81 6.38 -6.34
CA ASN A 32 -20.06 6.17 -7.08
C ASN A 32 -21.16 5.51 -6.21
N PHE A 33 -20.83 5.06 -5.00
CA PHE A 33 -21.71 4.42 -4.03
C PHE A 33 -21.69 5.08 -2.64
N ASP A 34 -21.27 6.34 -2.52
CA ASP A 34 -20.97 7.03 -1.24
C ASP A 34 -22.15 7.07 -0.23
N THR A 35 -23.38 6.90 -0.72
CA THR A 35 -24.61 6.84 0.09
C THR A 35 -25.10 5.42 0.38
N LYS A 36 -24.45 4.41 -0.18
CA LYS A 36 -24.89 3.01 -0.15
C LYS A 36 -24.09 2.15 0.81
N PHE A 37 -22.79 2.41 0.93
CA PHE A 37 -21.91 1.64 1.80
C PHE A 37 -21.44 2.42 3.02
N ASP A 38 -21.29 1.68 4.11
CA ASP A 38 -20.45 2.03 5.26
C ASP A 38 -19.21 1.13 5.15
N VAL A 39 -18.08 1.73 4.77
CA VAL A 39 -16.90 1.00 4.31
C VAL A 39 -15.86 0.99 5.42
N ASN A 40 -15.41 -0.21 5.78
CA ASN A 40 -14.27 -0.42 6.65
C ASN A 40 -13.13 -1.02 5.83
N ILE A 41 -11.98 -0.33 5.80
CA ILE A 41 -10.79 -0.76 5.06
C ILE A 41 -9.71 -1.18 6.04
N VAL A 42 -9.18 -2.39 5.87
CA VAL A 42 -8.08 -2.91 6.68
C VAL A 42 -6.89 -3.24 5.78
N TRP A 43 -5.74 -2.63 6.07
CA TRP A 43 -4.50 -2.88 5.36
C TRP A 43 -3.73 -4.03 6.01
N HIS A 44 -3.23 -4.94 5.18
CA HIS A 44 -2.44 -6.09 5.58
C HIS A 44 -1.06 -6.06 4.92
N PRO A 45 -0.01 -6.41 5.68
CA PRO A 45 1.36 -6.36 5.19
C PRO A 45 1.64 -7.43 4.14
N PHE A 46 2.46 -7.04 3.17
CA PHE A 46 3.14 -7.91 2.23
C PHE A 46 4.39 -7.19 1.73
N GLU A 47 5.57 -7.67 2.09
CA GLU A 47 6.82 -7.16 1.56
C GLU A 47 7.13 -7.77 0.19
N LEU A 48 7.24 -6.94 -0.86
CA LEU A 48 7.73 -7.38 -2.18
C LEU A 48 9.20 -7.79 -2.16
N ASN A 49 9.95 -7.24 -1.20
CA ASN A 49 11.39 -7.44 -1.04
C ASN A 49 11.76 -7.58 0.46
N PRO A 50 11.33 -8.65 1.16
CA PRO A 50 11.52 -8.79 2.61
C PRO A 50 13.01 -8.90 3.01
N SER A 51 13.88 -9.29 2.08
CA SER A 51 15.33 -9.34 2.28
C SER A 51 16.07 -8.06 1.85
N MET A 52 15.34 -6.98 1.52
CA MET A 52 15.96 -5.71 1.16
C MET A 52 16.76 -5.15 2.37
N PRO A 53 18.03 -4.75 2.18
CA PRO A 53 18.80 -4.13 3.27
C PRO A 53 18.20 -2.78 3.70
N LYS A 54 18.53 -2.33 4.91
CA LYS A 54 17.95 -1.11 5.51
C LYS A 54 18.25 0.14 4.67
N GLU A 55 19.45 0.23 4.12
CA GLU A 55 19.89 1.30 3.23
C GLU A 55 19.21 1.29 1.85
N GLY A 56 18.53 0.20 1.51
CA GLY A 56 17.92 -0.03 0.20
C GLY A 56 18.93 -0.27 -0.92
N GLU A 57 18.39 -0.48 -2.12
CA GLU A 57 19.18 -0.63 -3.35
C GLU A 57 18.68 0.35 -4.40
N ASN A 58 19.52 0.76 -5.35
CA ASN A 58 19.03 1.58 -6.47
C ASN A 58 17.91 0.82 -7.23
N LEU A 59 16.75 1.46 -7.36
CA LEU A 59 15.53 0.86 -7.90
C LEU A 59 15.75 0.27 -9.30
N ARG A 60 16.43 1.01 -10.18
CA ARG A 60 16.66 0.56 -11.56
C ARG A 60 17.56 -0.67 -11.59
N GLN A 61 18.65 -0.66 -10.82
CA GLN A 61 19.57 -1.80 -10.74
C GLN A 61 18.87 -3.02 -10.13
N HIS A 62 18.08 -2.82 -9.08
CA HIS A 62 17.32 -3.89 -8.44
C HIS A 62 16.33 -4.55 -9.40
N LEU A 63 15.52 -3.75 -10.12
CA LEU A 63 14.56 -4.27 -11.12
C LEU A 63 15.27 -4.97 -12.28
N SER A 64 16.41 -4.47 -12.73
CA SER A 64 17.22 -5.13 -13.77
C SER A 64 17.72 -6.50 -13.30
N LYS A 65 18.22 -6.62 -12.06
CA LYS A 65 18.66 -7.91 -11.50
C LYS A 65 17.49 -8.89 -11.29
N LYS A 66 16.36 -8.41 -10.76
CA LYS A 66 15.21 -9.25 -10.37
C LYS A 66 14.36 -9.69 -11.57
N TYR A 67 14.12 -8.79 -12.52
CA TYR A 67 13.18 -8.99 -13.62
C TYR A 67 13.81 -8.89 -15.02
N GLY A 68 15.12 -8.64 -15.13
CA GLY A 68 15.80 -8.50 -16.42
C GLY A 68 15.42 -7.25 -17.20
N THR A 69 14.88 -6.22 -16.54
CA THR A 69 14.41 -5.00 -17.22
C THR A 69 15.56 -4.22 -17.84
N THR A 70 15.37 -3.74 -19.07
CA THR A 70 16.29 -2.79 -19.72
C THR A 70 16.07 -1.36 -19.21
N LEU A 71 17.03 -0.46 -19.43
CA LEU A 71 16.89 0.97 -19.12
C LEU A 71 15.64 1.56 -19.79
N GLU A 72 15.47 1.33 -21.09
CA GLU A 72 14.30 1.80 -21.82
C GLU A 72 12.99 1.20 -21.29
N GLY A 73 12.99 -0.08 -20.93
CA GLY A 73 11.85 -0.74 -20.33
C GLY A 73 11.45 -0.09 -19.00
N SER A 74 12.45 0.23 -18.17
CA SER A 74 12.24 0.95 -16.90
C SER A 74 11.68 2.36 -17.11
N ILE A 75 12.21 3.12 -18.08
CA ILE A 75 11.70 4.45 -18.44
C ILE A 75 10.24 4.37 -18.91
N ARG A 76 9.93 3.45 -19.82
CA ARG A 76 8.56 3.24 -20.32
C ARG A 76 7.60 2.84 -19.20
N ALA A 77 8.01 1.92 -18.32
CA ALA A 77 7.20 1.49 -17.19
C ALA A 77 6.89 2.65 -16.23
N ARG A 78 7.90 3.48 -15.90
CA ARG A 78 7.71 4.65 -15.03
C ARG A 78 6.79 5.69 -15.66
N ALA A 79 6.95 5.96 -16.96
CA ALA A 79 6.08 6.89 -17.68
C ALA A 79 4.60 6.43 -17.65
N MET A 80 4.36 5.14 -17.90
CA MET A 80 3.02 4.56 -17.80
C MET A 80 2.47 4.63 -16.36
N LEU A 81 3.27 4.29 -15.35
CA LEU A 81 2.84 4.39 -13.94
C LEU A 81 2.50 5.84 -13.54
N THR A 82 3.26 6.82 -14.02
CA THR A 82 2.96 8.24 -13.81
C THR A 82 1.62 8.63 -14.46
N GLU A 83 1.36 8.19 -15.70
CA GLU A 83 0.08 8.45 -16.37
C GLU A 83 -1.10 7.79 -15.63
N GLU A 84 -0.95 6.54 -15.21
CA GLU A 84 -1.98 5.82 -14.43
C GLU A 84 -2.21 6.44 -13.05
N GLY A 85 -1.17 6.91 -12.39
CA GLY A 85 -1.28 7.67 -11.13
C GLY A 85 -2.12 8.93 -11.30
N GLN A 86 -1.87 9.70 -12.37
CA GLN A 86 -2.63 10.94 -12.62
C GLN A 86 -4.13 10.68 -12.80
N LYS A 87 -4.51 9.56 -13.44
CA LYS A 87 -5.91 9.16 -13.60
C LYS A 87 -6.63 8.93 -12.27
N VAL A 88 -5.89 8.60 -11.21
CA VAL A 88 -6.44 8.40 -9.85
C VAL A 88 -6.07 9.54 -8.88
N GLY A 89 -5.57 10.67 -9.40
CA GLY A 89 -5.21 11.83 -8.60
C GLY A 89 -3.91 11.69 -7.78
N PHE A 90 -3.05 10.73 -8.13
CA PHE A 90 -1.76 10.50 -7.46
C PHE A 90 -0.58 10.94 -8.34
N THR A 91 0.40 11.64 -7.74
CA THR A 91 1.57 12.15 -8.47
C THR A 91 2.81 11.31 -8.18
N PHE A 92 3.18 10.44 -9.11
CA PHE A 92 4.48 9.75 -9.04
C PHE A 92 5.62 10.67 -9.50
N ASN A 93 6.61 10.88 -8.64
CA ASN A 93 7.78 11.73 -8.86
C ASN A 93 9.06 10.89 -8.94
N TYR A 94 9.11 9.95 -9.90
CA TYR A 94 10.27 9.09 -10.13
C TYR A 94 11.53 9.89 -10.48
N PHE A 95 12.68 9.42 -9.99
CA PHE A 95 14.00 9.98 -10.27
C PHE A 95 15.06 8.87 -10.42
N ASP A 96 16.24 9.20 -10.93
CA ASP A 96 17.25 8.20 -11.32
C ASP A 96 17.87 7.48 -10.11
N GLU A 97 18.11 8.20 -9.02
CA GLU A 97 18.70 7.70 -7.78
C GLU A 97 17.66 7.07 -6.84
N MET A 98 16.39 7.00 -7.24
CA MET A 98 15.33 6.41 -6.42
C MET A 98 15.71 5.00 -5.98
N LYS A 99 15.52 4.70 -4.70
CA LYS A 99 15.83 3.41 -4.11
C LYS A 99 14.60 2.52 -4.00
N MET A 100 14.81 1.22 -4.12
CA MET A 100 13.93 0.23 -3.52
C MET A 100 14.30 0.14 -2.03
N LEU A 101 13.32 0.27 -1.14
CA LEU A 101 13.53 0.33 0.30
C LEU A 101 12.93 -0.89 0.99
N ASN A 102 13.46 -1.23 2.17
CA ASN A 102 12.83 -2.17 3.07
C ASN A 102 11.57 -1.52 3.67
N THR A 103 10.46 -2.26 3.75
CA THR A 103 9.16 -1.74 4.18
C THR A 103 8.65 -2.33 5.48
N HIS A 104 9.43 -3.19 6.14
CA HIS A 104 9.03 -3.85 7.38
C HIS A 104 8.61 -2.87 8.47
N GLN A 105 9.39 -1.81 8.69
CA GLN A 105 9.08 -0.78 9.69
C GLN A 105 7.82 0.03 9.33
N CYS A 106 7.53 0.20 8.04
CA CYS A 106 6.27 0.82 7.59
C CYS A 106 5.08 -0.08 7.97
N HIS A 107 5.22 -1.39 7.76
CA HIS A 107 4.20 -2.38 8.10
C HIS A 107 3.98 -2.51 9.60
N GLN A 108 5.02 -2.34 10.43
CA GLN A 108 4.86 -2.26 11.89
C GLN A 108 3.99 -1.07 12.31
N LEU A 109 4.26 0.12 11.75
CA LEU A 109 3.44 1.31 12.03
C LEU A 109 2.01 1.18 11.50
N LEU A 110 1.83 0.57 10.31
CA LEU A 110 0.51 0.28 9.77
C LEU A 110 -0.26 -0.73 10.62
N HIS A 111 0.41 -1.74 11.17
CA HIS A 111 -0.23 -2.69 12.08
C HIS A 111 -0.70 -1.99 13.36
N TRP A 112 0.16 -1.18 13.97
CA TRP A 112 -0.17 -0.39 15.15
C TRP A 112 -1.33 0.60 14.91
N ALA A 113 -1.33 1.30 13.77
CA ALA A 113 -2.34 2.33 13.46
C ALA A 113 -3.78 1.79 13.36
N LYS A 114 -3.98 0.46 13.31
CA LYS A 114 -5.29 -0.20 13.44
C LYS A 114 -5.98 0.14 14.76
N GLU A 115 -5.22 0.46 15.81
CA GLU A 115 -5.75 0.81 17.14
C GLU A 115 -6.38 2.21 17.19
N SER A 116 -6.19 3.05 16.16
CA SER A 116 -6.59 4.47 16.16
C SER A 116 -7.48 4.89 14.99
N ASP A 117 -8.02 3.94 14.20
CA ASP A 117 -8.78 4.21 12.96
C ASP A 117 -8.04 5.08 11.91
N LEU A 118 -6.73 5.29 12.09
CA LEU A 118 -5.86 6.12 11.25
C LEU A 118 -5.01 5.29 10.28
N GLN A 119 -5.22 3.97 10.23
CA GLN A 119 -4.43 3.07 9.40
C GLN A 119 -4.48 3.46 7.92
N ASN A 120 -5.66 3.80 7.42
CA ASN A 120 -5.84 4.14 6.01
C ASN A 120 -5.11 5.44 5.64
N GLN A 121 -5.21 6.46 6.50
CA GLN A 121 -4.52 7.73 6.35
C GLN A 121 -3.00 7.55 6.40
N LEU A 122 -2.52 6.69 7.30
CA LEU A 122 -1.10 6.35 7.37
C LEU A 122 -0.61 5.64 6.09
N ALA A 123 -1.39 4.70 5.54
CA ALA A 123 -1.05 4.03 4.28
C ALA A 123 -0.92 5.04 3.12
N GLU A 124 -1.89 5.93 2.98
CA GLU A 124 -1.85 7.00 1.98
C GLU A 124 -0.65 7.94 2.16
N ALA A 125 -0.36 8.34 3.41
CA ALA A 125 0.78 9.21 3.70
C ALA A 125 2.14 8.53 3.44
N LEU A 126 2.25 7.22 3.68
CA LEU A 126 3.46 6.45 3.36
C LEU A 126 3.67 6.31 1.85
N PHE A 127 2.59 6.07 1.08
CA PHE A 127 2.65 6.08 -0.38
C PHE A 127 3.13 7.44 -0.91
N GLU A 128 2.54 8.53 -0.42
CA GLU A 128 2.91 9.89 -0.82
C GLU A 128 4.36 10.21 -0.43
N HIS A 129 4.76 9.86 0.79
CA HIS A 129 6.13 10.05 1.28
C HIS A 129 7.16 9.41 0.33
N PHE A 130 6.94 8.15 -0.04
CA PHE A 130 7.86 7.43 -0.91
C PHE A 130 7.82 7.90 -2.36
N PHE A 131 6.63 7.95 -2.97
CA PHE A 131 6.51 8.15 -4.42
C PHE A 131 6.46 9.62 -4.85
N SER A 132 5.89 10.50 -4.04
CA SER A 132 5.69 11.92 -4.39
C SER A 132 6.81 12.78 -3.80
N ASN A 133 7.15 12.53 -2.54
CA ASN A 133 8.04 13.37 -1.75
C ASN A 133 9.51 12.89 -1.79
N ARG A 134 9.79 11.79 -2.50
CA ARG A 134 11.13 11.18 -2.62
C ARG A 134 11.73 10.83 -1.27
N GLY A 135 10.87 10.58 -0.28
CA GLY A 135 11.26 10.23 1.06
C GLY A 135 11.91 8.86 1.13
N GLU A 136 12.74 8.69 2.15
CA GLU A 136 13.27 7.41 2.56
C GLU A 136 12.53 6.93 3.82
N PHE A 137 12.68 5.66 4.18
CA PHE A 137 12.05 5.10 5.38
C PHE A 137 13.02 5.09 6.56
N THR A 138 13.69 6.23 6.78
CA THR A 138 14.47 6.43 8.01
C THR A 138 13.52 6.53 9.19
N GLU A 139 13.97 6.13 10.39
CA GLU A 139 13.11 6.15 11.59
C GLU A 139 12.53 7.55 11.87
N SER A 140 13.33 8.60 11.69
CA SER A 140 12.87 9.98 11.80
C SER A 140 11.80 10.35 10.78
N GLU A 141 11.93 9.89 9.53
CA GLU A 141 10.94 10.16 8.50
C GLU A 141 9.63 9.41 8.76
N LEU A 142 9.71 8.15 9.18
CA LEU A 142 8.54 7.35 9.53
C LEU A 142 7.77 7.95 10.72
N VAL A 143 8.47 8.43 11.75
CA VAL A 143 7.85 9.16 12.87
C VAL A 143 7.15 10.43 12.39
N ASN A 144 7.80 11.21 11.53
CA ASN A 144 7.19 12.42 10.96
C ASN A 144 5.95 12.12 10.12
N VAL A 145 5.95 11.02 9.35
CA VAL A 145 4.78 10.58 8.56
C VAL A 145 3.64 10.17 9.48
N ALA A 146 3.92 9.41 10.55
CA ALA A 146 2.92 9.03 11.54
C ALA A 146 2.32 10.26 12.26
N GLU A 147 3.16 11.21 12.67
CA GLU A 147 2.71 12.45 13.33
C GLU A 147 1.81 13.29 12.41
N LYS A 148 2.14 13.41 11.13
CA LYS A 148 1.34 14.16 10.14
C LYS A 148 -0.09 13.64 10.00
N VAL A 149 -0.32 12.35 10.22
CA VAL A 149 -1.66 11.75 10.17
C VAL A 149 -2.37 11.76 11.53
N GLY A 150 -1.75 12.32 12.56
CA GLY A 150 -2.32 12.47 13.90
C GLY A 150 -1.95 11.36 14.90
N LEU A 151 -1.04 10.45 14.53
CA LEU A 151 -0.54 9.42 15.46
C LEU A 151 0.53 10.00 16.40
N SER A 152 0.70 9.38 17.57
CA SER A 152 1.70 9.83 18.55
C SER A 152 3.14 9.59 18.08
N ALA A 153 3.90 10.67 17.88
CA ALA A 153 5.32 10.58 17.54
C ALA A 153 6.12 9.78 18.59
N THR A 154 5.84 9.98 19.88
CA THR A 154 6.47 9.24 20.98
C THR A 154 6.21 7.74 20.90
N GLN A 155 4.97 7.34 20.59
CA GLN A 155 4.66 5.92 20.43
C GLN A 155 5.30 5.32 19.18
N ALA A 156 5.30 6.05 18.06
CA ALA A 156 5.97 5.63 16.83
C ALA A 156 7.48 5.39 17.06
N VAL A 157 8.17 6.30 17.76
CA VAL A 157 9.58 6.12 18.16
C VAL A 157 9.77 4.84 18.97
N ASN A 158 8.92 4.62 19.97
CA ASN A 158 9.03 3.42 20.82
C ASN A 158 8.78 2.12 20.05
N ILE A 159 7.84 2.12 19.12
CA ILE A 159 7.54 0.95 18.28
C ILE A 159 8.74 0.61 17.39
N LEU A 160 9.30 1.61 16.72
CA LEU A 160 10.44 1.41 15.82
C LEU A 160 11.70 0.99 16.59
N ALA A 161 11.98 1.61 17.73
CA ALA A 161 13.16 1.30 18.54
C ALA A 161 13.09 -0.08 19.21
N ASN A 162 11.91 -0.52 19.64
CA ASN A 162 11.72 -1.82 20.30
C ASN A 162 11.35 -2.94 19.34
N ASN A 163 11.23 -2.63 18.04
CA ASN A 163 10.78 -3.57 17.01
C ASN A 163 9.40 -4.18 17.33
N SER A 164 8.50 -3.40 17.94
CA SER A 164 7.15 -3.85 18.29
C SER A 164 6.36 -4.25 17.04
N TYR A 165 5.46 -5.23 17.16
CA TYR A 165 4.63 -5.76 16.07
C TYR A 165 5.39 -6.48 14.93
N SER A 166 6.73 -6.63 15.03
CA SER A 166 7.55 -7.28 13.99
C SER A 166 7.12 -8.73 13.74
N GLU A 167 6.90 -9.52 14.79
CA GLU A 167 6.53 -10.93 14.60
C GLU A 167 5.10 -11.08 14.09
N GLU A 168 4.19 -10.22 14.54
CA GLU A 168 2.82 -10.16 14.05
C GLU A 168 2.77 -9.83 12.55
N VAL A 169 3.57 -8.86 12.10
CA VAL A 169 3.72 -8.55 10.67
C VAL A 169 4.20 -9.78 9.89
N LYS A 170 5.30 -10.43 10.33
CA LYS A 170 5.84 -11.63 9.66
C LYS A 170 4.84 -12.77 9.59
N LEU A 171 4.08 -13.00 10.67
CA LEU A 171 3.06 -14.05 10.72
C LEU A 171 1.93 -13.78 9.73
N ILE A 172 1.49 -12.51 9.59
CA ILE A 172 0.46 -12.14 8.61
C ILE A 172 0.97 -12.33 7.17
N GLU A 173 2.22 -11.94 6.88
CA GLU A 173 2.82 -12.15 5.56
C GLU A 173 2.95 -13.63 5.21
N GLN A 174 3.43 -14.44 6.17
CA GLN A 174 3.51 -15.90 6.02
C GLN A 174 2.14 -16.51 5.73
N HIS A 175 1.10 -16.03 6.42
CA HIS A 175 -0.27 -16.47 6.17
C HIS A 175 -0.74 -16.19 4.74
N TRP A 176 -0.43 -15.01 4.18
CA TRP A 176 -0.74 -14.70 2.79
C TRP A 176 0.05 -15.56 1.80
N HIS A 177 1.33 -15.79 2.05
CA HIS A 177 2.15 -16.68 1.22
C HIS A 177 1.65 -18.14 1.24
N GLN A 178 1.26 -18.65 2.41
CA GLN A 178 0.70 -20.01 2.54
C GLN A 178 -0.63 -20.17 1.78
N ARG A 179 -1.36 -19.07 1.58
CA ARG A 179 -2.57 -19.02 0.74
C ARG A 179 -2.28 -18.82 -0.76
N GLY A 180 -1.02 -18.88 -1.16
CA GLY A 180 -0.60 -18.76 -2.55
C GLY A 180 -0.58 -17.33 -3.08
N ILE A 181 -0.66 -16.32 -2.22
CA ILE A 181 -0.54 -14.92 -2.65
C ILE A 181 0.93 -14.63 -2.94
N GLN A 182 1.20 -14.25 -4.19
CA GLN A 182 2.55 -14.00 -4.72
C GLN A 182 2.76 -12.54 -5.17
N GLY A 183 1.74 -11.70 -5.05
CA GLY A 183 1.81 -10.31 -5.50
C GLY A 183 0.67 -9.47 -4.97
N VAL A 184 0.86 -8.15 -5.08
CA VAL A 184 -0.03 -7.12 -4.55
C VAL A 184 -0.28 -6.02 -5.60
N PRO A 185 -1.40 -5.28 -5.52
CA PRO A 185 -2.43 -5.34 -4.48
C PRO A 185 -3.34 -6.56 -4.61
N LEU A 186 -3.91 -7.00 -3.48
CA LEU A 186 -5.03 -7.93 -3.43
C LEU A 186 -6.13 -7.28 -2.59
N PHE A 187 -7.34 -7.22 -3.13
CA PHE A 187 -8.52 -6.71 -2.43
C PHE A 187 -9.45 -7.86 -2.10
N ILE A 188 -9.92 -7.96 -0.86
CA ILE A 188 -10.83 -9.01 -0.42
C ILE A 188 -12.07 -8.35 0.17
N PHE A 189 -13.23 -8.60 -0.43
CA PHE A 189 -14.51 -8.01 -0.04
C PHE A 189 -15.26 -8.98 0.87
N ASN A 190 -15.61 -8.52 2.07
CA ASN A 190 -16.28 -9.29 3.13
C ASN A 190 -15.64 -10.65 3.44
N GLY A 191 -14.33 -10.80 3.22
CA GLY A 191 -13.61 -12.06 3.42
C GLY A 191 -13.92 -13.17 2.41
N GLU A 192 -14.73 -12.89 1.38
CA GLU A 192 -15.25 -13.91 0.45
C GLU A 192 -14.67 -13.76 -0.95
N GLN A 193 -14.79 -12.57 -1.54
CA GLN A 193 -14.42 -12.33 -2.93
C GLN A 193 -13.08 -11.62 -3.02
N ALA A 194 -12.09 -12.27 -3.62
CA ALA A 194 -10.77 -11.71 -3.84
C ALA A 194 -10.62 -11.15 -5.27
N LEU A 195 -9.94 -10.01 -5.38
CA LEU A 195 -9.61 -9.34 -6.63
C LEU A 195 -8.11 -9.02 -6.64
N SER A 196 -7.37 -9.66 -7.54
CA SER A 196 -5.92 -9.49 -7.64
C SER A 196 -5.53 -8.39 -8.64
N GLY A 197 -4.57 -7.57 -8.26
CA GLY A 197 -4.00 -6.49 -9.06
C GLY A 197 -4.82 -5.19 -9.02
N ALA A 198 -4.25 -4.15 -9.61
CA ALA A 198 -4.89 -2.85 -9.78
C ALA A 198 -5.95 -2.90 -10.89
N GLN A 199 -7.07 -3.59 -10.65
CA GLN A 199 -8.15 -3.74 -11.63
C GLN A 199 -8.77 -2.40 -12.03
N GLU A 200 -9.42 -2.36 -13.19
CA GLU A 200 -10.15 -1.19 -13.66
C GLU A 200 -11.32 -0.82 -12.74
N VAL A 201 -11.67 0.47 -12.70
CA VAL A 201 -12.79 1.00 -11.88
C VAL A 201 -14.08 0.22 -12.11
N ALA A 202 -14.43 -0.06 -13.37
CA ALA A 202 -15.62 -0.83 -13.73
C ALA A 202 -15.64 -2.26 -13.14
N THR A 203 -14.48 -2.87 -12.94
CA THR A 203 -14.38 -4.19 -12.29
C THR A 203 -14.71 -4.07 -10.81
N PHE A 204 -14.19 -3.05 -10.11
CA PHE A 204 -14.56 -2.76 -8.72
C PHE A 204 -16.05 -2.47 -8.59
N GLU A 205 -16.62 -1.62 -9.44
CA GLU A 205 -18.06 -1.31 -9.43
C GLU A 205 -18.94 -2.55 -9.62
N ARG A 206 -18.53 -3.46 -10.52
CA ARG A 206 -19.24 -4.73 -10.72
C ARG A 206 -19.24 -5.60 -9.45
N VAL A 207 -18.12 -5.64 -8.72
CA VAL A 207 -18.02 -6.35 -7.43
C VAL A 207 -18.90 -5.66 -6.39
N LEU A 208 -18.78 -4.34 -6.24
CA LEU A 208 -19.57 -3.56 -5.27
C LEU A 208 -21.08 -3.75 -5.49
N ASN A 209 -21.56 -3.71 -6.73
CA ASN A 209 -22.98 -3.92 -7.04
C ASN A 209 -23.54 -5.27 -6.53
N GLN A 210 -22.70 -6.31 -6.38
CA GLN A 210 -23.15 -7.61 -5.87
C GLN A 210 -23.59 -7.55 -4.39
N TYR A 211 -23.15 -6.52 -3.67
CA TYR A 211 -23.46 -6.31 -2.25
C TYR A 211 -24.65 -5.35 -2.01
N LEU A 212 -25.25 -4.78 -3.07
CA LEU A 212 -26.33 -3.79 -2.96
C LEU A 212 -27.74 -4.35 -3.19
N LYS A 213 -28.03 -5.52 -2.63
CA LYS A 213 -29.36 -6.15 -2.73
C LYS A 213 -30.50 -5.21 -2.34
#